data_AF-Q1R2I0-F1
#
_entry.id   AF-Q1R2I0-F1
#
_cell.length_a   1.000
_cell.length_b   1.000
_cell.length_c   1.000
_cell.angle_alpha   90.00
_cell.angle_beta   90.00
_cell.angle_gamma   90.00
#
_symmetry.space_group_name_H-M   'P 1'
#
loop_
_entity.id
_entity.type
_entity.pdbx_description
1 polymer ?
#
loop_
_entity_poly.entity_id
_entity_poly.type
_entity_poly.pdbx_seq_one_letter_code
_entity_poly.pdbx_strand_id
1 'polypeptide(L)'
;MAKFAANLSMLFTEHPFIERFAQASHAGFHGVEYLFPYDFSTDELASQLHQHNLTQVLFNLPAGNWQEGERGIACHPSRAKEFQEGVCRAIEYAQALNCSQVNCLAGKHPGGYSHEQCHETLVENLRYAVDKLASHGIKLVLEAINTKDIPGFFVNNTRQALNIIHDVNHPDFRYQYDIYHMQIMEGNIATTIKNNLNNIEHIQLADNPGRHEPGTGEINYPWLLNYIDQIGYQGWIGCEYVPSTTTTESLRWLKNETQF
;
A
#
# COMPACT_ATOMS: atom_id res chain seq x y z
N MET A 1 -16.48 -5.20 -11.54
CA MET A 1 -16.68 -4.73 -10.16
C MET A 1 -15.36 -4.77 -9.39
N ALA A 2 -15.04 -3.67 -8.71
CA ALA A 2 -13.81 -3.54 -7.92
C ALA A 2 -13.79 -4.53 -6.74
N LYS A 3 -12.60 -5.09 -6.47
CA LYS A 3 -12.36 -5.94 -5.29
C LYS A 3 -11.78 -5.08 -4.17
N PHE A 4 -12.46 -5.00 -3.03
CA PHE A 4 -12.00 -4.18 -1.90
C PHE A 4 -11.25 -5.01 -0.85
N ALA A 5 -10.15 -4.46 -0.33
CA ALA A 5 -9.39 -5.04 0.76
C ALA A 5 -9.48 -4.16 2.01
N ALA A 6 -9.79 -4.74 3.17
CA ALA A 6 -9.78 -3.97 4.42
C ALA A 6 -8.34 -3.73 4.87
N ASN A 7 -7.95 -2.48 5.09
CA ASN A 7 -6.67 -2.16 5.69
C ASN A 7 -6.76 -2.29 7.23
N LEU A 8 -6.28 -3.40 7.79
CA LEU A 8 -6.42 -3.72 9.23
C LEU A 8 -5.53 -2.86 10.13
N SER A 9 -4.62 -2.07 9.56
CA SER A 9 -3.88 -1.07 10.34
C SER A 9 -4.71 0.18 10.62
N MET A 10 -5.70 0.49 9.78
CA MET A 10 -6.54 1.69 9.89
C MET A 10 -7.99 1.37 10.28
N LEU A 11 -8.52 0.27 9.76
CA LEU A 11 -9.87 -0.22 10.02
C LEU A 11 -9.87 -1.24 11.16
N PHE A 12 -11.01 -1.33 11.85
CA PHE A 12 -11.27 -2.24 12.96
C PHE A 12 -10.30 -2.05 14.15
N THR A 13 -9.75 -0.83 14.30
CA THR A 13 -8.80 -0.49 15.36
C THR A 13 -9.43 -0.45 16.75
N GLU A 14 -10.76 -0.53 16.82
CA GLU A 14 -11.54 -0.79 18.03
C GLU A 14 -11.24 -2.16 18.66
N HIS A 15 -10.62 -3.07 17.88
CA HIS A 15 -10.23 -4.42 18.29
C HIS A 15 -8.70 -4.61 18.30
N PRO A 16 -8.17 -5.55 19.10
CA PRO A 16 -6.81 -6.06 18.95
C PRO A 16 -6.55 -6.57 17.53
N PHE A 17 -5.31 -6.43 17.03
CA PHE A 17 -4.98 -6.70 15.62
C PHE A 17 -5.45 -8.07 15.11
N ILE A 18 -5.21 -9.14 15.87
CA ILE A 18 -5.59 -10.50 15.49
C ILE A 18 -7.10 -10.67 15.34
N GLU A 19 -7.90 -9.96 16.13
CA GLU A 19 -9.37 -10.03 16.04
C GLU A 19 -9.91 -9.30 14.80
N ARG A 20 -9.13 -8.42 14.17
CA ARG A 20 -9.57 -7.59 13.02
C ARG A 20 -9.83 -8.41 11.77
N PHE A 21 -9.17 -9.56 11.60
CA PHE A 21 -9.41 -10.49 10.50
C PHE A 21 -10.86 -11.00 10.53
N ALA A 22 -11.34 -11.43 11.71
CA ALA A 22 -12.72 -11.83 11.89
C ALA A 22 -13.70 -10.69 11.57
N GLN A 23 -13.41 -9.48 12.04
CA GLN A 23 -14.26 -8.31 11.79
C GLN A 23 -14.34 -7.94 10.30
N ALA A 24 -13.21 -7.95 9.59
CA ALA A 24 -13.18 -7.71 8.15
C ALA A 24 -14.01 -8.75 7.38
N SER A 25 -13.86 -10.04 7.70
CA SER A 25 -14.65 -11.11 7.10
C SER A 25 -16.15 -10.96 7.38
N HIS A 26 -16.54 -10.66 8.64
CA HIS A 26 -17.94 -10.38 8.99
C HIS A 26 -18.52 -9.15 8.30
N ALA A 27 -17.69 -8.16 7.99
CA ALA A 27 -18.07 -6.98 7.23
C ALA A 27 -18.18 -7.24 5.71
N GLY A 28 -17.87 -8.44 5.25
CA GLY A 28 -18.00 -8.86 3.85
C GLY A 28 -16.73 -8.68 3.00
N PHE A 29 -15.58 -8.38 3.62
CA PHE A 29 -14.32 -8.35 2.88
C PHE A 29 -13.83 -9.77 2.59
N HIS A 30 -13.21 -9.93 1.41
CA HIS A 30 -12.53 -11.16 1.00
C HIS A 30 -11.01 -11.00 0.90
N GLY A 31 -10.52 -9.77 1.05
CA GLY A 31 -9.12 -9.42 1.06
C GLY A 31 -8.81 -8.50 2.22
N VAL A 32 -7.59 -8.61 2.76
CA VAL A 32 -7.06 -7.72 3.78
C VAL A 32 -5.65 -7.26 3.42
N GLU A 33 -5.33 -6.06 3.87
CA GLU A 33 -3.97 -5.50 3.85
C GLU A 33 -3.68 -4.88 5.21
N TYR A 34 -2.41 -4.63 5.49
CA TYR A 34 -1.97 -3.90 6.69
C TYR A 34 -0.50 -3.54 6.53
N LEU A 35 0.00 -2.60 7.34
CA LEU A 35 1.36 -2.08 7.16
C LEU A 35 2.42 -3.16 7.47
N PHE A 36 2.45 -3.68 8.70
CA PHE A 36 3.57 -4.52 9.16
C PHE A 36 3.08 -5.76 9.94
N PRO A 37 3.34 -6.99 9.46
CA PRO A 37 3.00 -8.22 10.18
C PRO A 37 4.03 -8.64 11.24
N TYR A 38 5.18 -7.94 11.30
CA TYR A 38 6.42 -8.44 11.89
C TYR A 38 6.41 -8.66 13.42
N ASP A 39 5.39 -8.18 14.12
CA ASP A 39 5.20 -8.43 15.56
C ASP A 39 4.43 -9.74 15.83
N PHE A 40 3.92 -10.38 14.79
CA PHE A 40 3.15 -11.61 14.86
C PHE A 40 3.86 -12.75 14.12
N SER A 41 3.60 -13.99 14.55
CA SER A 41 4.13 -15.16 13.85
C SER A 41 3.39 -15.40 12.52
N THR A 42 4.09 -15.95 11.54
CA THR A 42 3.48 -16.33 10.25
C THR A 42 2.33 -17.33 10.42
N ASP A 43 2.46 -18.28 11.34
CA ASP A 43 1.45 -19.32 11.59
C ASP A 43 0.16 -18.74 12.17
N GLU A 44 0.27 -17.78 13.08
CA GLU A 44 -0.89 -17.09 13.66
C GLU A 44 -1.66 -16.32 12.59
N LEU A 45 -0.94 -15.56 11.75
CA LEU A 45 -1.55 -14.78 10.67
C LEU A 45 -2.14 -15.68 9.58
N ALA A 46 -1.44 -16.74 9.16
CA ALA A 46 -1.94 -17.70 8.19
C ALA A 46 -3.20 -18.41 8.70
N SER A 47 -3.25 -18.74 9.99
CA SER A 47 -4.44 -19.32 10.63
C SER A 47 -5.63 -18.36 10.56
N GLN A 48 -5.43 -17.07 10.86
CA GLN A 48 -6.51 -16.06 10.75
C GLN A 48 -7.03 -15.92 9.31
N LEU A 49 -6.13 -15.85 8.33
CA LEU A 49 -6.50 -15.77 6.91
C LEU A 49 -7.32 -17.00 6.48
N HIS A 50 -6.87 -18.20 6.83
CA HIS A 50 -7.56 -19.45 6.51
C HIS A 50 -8.91 -19.57 7.21
N GLN A 51 -8.97 -19.33 8.52
CA GLN A 51 -10.18 -19.42 9.33
C GLN A 51 -11.28 -18.49 8.82
N HIS A 52 -10.91 -17.31 8.34
CA HIS A 52 -11.84 -16.26 7.91
C HIS A 52 -12.01 -16.15 6.38
N ASN A 53 -11.41 -17.07 5.63
CA ASN A 53 -11.43 -17.12 4.16
C ASN A 53 -11.03 -15.77 3.51
N LEU A 54 -9.90 -15.23 3.98
CA LEU A 54 -9.36 -13.95 3.55
C LEU A 54 -8.10 -14.15 2.72
N THR A 55 -7.95 -13.33 1.68
CA THR A 55 -6.72 -13.19 0.92
C THR A 55 -5.83 -12.12 1.53
N GLN A 56 -4.55 -12.42 1.76
CA GLN A 56 -3.56 -11.37 2.04
C GLN A 56 -3.25 -10.62 0.73
N VAL A 57 -3.66 -9.35 0.66
CA VAL A 57 -3.57 -8.54 -0.55
C VAL A 57 -2.25 -7.77 -0.62
N LEU A 58 -1.85 -7.16 0.49
CA LEU A 58 -0.64 -6.33 0.56
C LEU A 58 -0.14 -6.23 2.01
N PHE A 59 1.17 -6.14 2.17
CA PHE A 59 1.81 -5.55 3.35
C PHE A 59 3.15 -4.90 2.96
N ASN A 60 3.76 -4.15 3.88
CA ASN A 60 4.99 -3.41 3.60
C ASN A 60 6.25 -4.19 4.00
N LEU A 61 7.34 -3.99 3.28
CA LEU A 61 8.70 -4.30 3.74
C LEU A 61 8.98 -3.64 5.12
N PRO A 62 9.92 -4.15 5.93
CA PRO A 62 10.32 -3.49 7.17
C PRO A 62 10.76 -2.05 6.93
N ALA A 63 10.27 -1.13 7.75
CA ALA A 63 10.37 0.31 7.51
C ALA A 63 11.33 1.06 8.46
N GLY A 64 12.26 0.33 9.09
CA GLY A 64 13.13 0.87 10.14
C GLY A 64 12.39 1.08 11.47
N ASN A 65 12.84 2.03 12.27
CA ASN A 65 12.26 2.39 13.55
C ASN A 65 11.08 3.36 13.38
N TRP A 66 9.89 2.78 13.20
CA TRP A 66 8.65 3.54 13.03
C TRP A 66 8.34 4.48 14.20
N GLN A 67 8.69 4.08 15.43
CA GLN A 67 8.45 4.84 16.67
C GLN A 67 9.35 6.08 16.76
N GLU A 68 10.58 6.01 16.25
CA GLU A 68 11.50 7.15 16.16
C GLU A 68 11.22 8.04 14.94
N GLY A 69 10.12 7.78 14.22
CA GLY A 69 9.66 8.62 13.13
C GLY A 69 10.20 8.22 11.76
N GLU A 70 10.86 7.07 11.62
CA GLU A 70 11.22 6.53 10.31
C GLU A 70 9.97 6.06 9.56
N ARG A 71 10.01 6.13 8.22
CA ARG A 71 8.88 5.81 7.35
C ARG A 71 9.35 5.01 6.14
N GLY A 72 10.29 4.08 6.36
CA GLY A 72 11.06 3.41 5.32
C GLY A 72 12.52 3.85 5.32
N ILE A 73 13.38 2.94 4.87
CA ILE A 73 14.84 3.10 4.85
C ILE A 73 15.46 2.83 3.47
N ALA A 74 14.63 2.62 2.45
CA ALA A 74 15.10 2.20 1.13
C ALA A 74 16.00 3.23 0.43
N CYS A 75 15.77 4.52 0.68
CA CYS A 75 16.64 5.60 0.17
C CYS A 75 17.83 5.94 1.07
N HIS A 76 18.09 5.19 2.15
CA HIS A 76 19.12 5.53 3.15
C HIS A 76 20.48 4.87 2.82
N PRO A 77 21.52 5.63 2.41
CA PRO A 77 22.76 5.04 1.86
C PRO A 77 23.51 4.09 2.83
N SER A 78 23.56 4.44 4.11
CA SER A 78 24.25 3.60 5.10
C SER A 78 23.45 2.39 5.63
N ARG A 79 22.21 2.16 5.15
CA ARG A 79 21.33 1.09 5.67
C ARG A 79 20.92 0.06 4.63
N ALA A 80 21.61 0.01 3.49
CA ALA A 80 21.35 -0.97 2.43
C ALA A 80 21.35 -2.42 2.95
N LYS A 81 22.28 -2.80 3.82
CA LYS A 81 22.33 -4.17 4.37
C LYS A 81 21.08 -4.51 5.19
N GLU A 82 20.63 -3.60 6.05
CA GLU A 82 19.41 -3.82 6.84
C GLU A 82 18.17 -3.89 5.95
N PHE A 83 18.11 -3.05 4.91
CA PHE A 83 17.05 -3.14 3.91
C PHE A 83 17.02 -4.52 3.24
N GLN A 84 18.18 -5.05 2.84
CA GLN A 84 18.28 -6.38 2.20
C GLN A 84 17.86 -7.52 3.13
N GLU A 85 18.20 -7.45 4.42
CA GLU A 85 17.73 -8.39 5.44
C GLU A 85 16.20 -8.30 5.61
N GLY A 86 15.65 -7.08 5.58
CA GLY A 86 14.21 -6.85 5.62
C GLY A 86 13.46 -7.43 4.42
N VAL A 87 14.05 -7.40 3.22
CA VAL A 87 13.51 -8.06 2.03
C VAL A 87 13.41 -9.57 2.23
N CYS A 88 14.46 -10.22 2.75
CA CYS A 88 14.43 -11.65 3.03
C CYS A 88 13.31 -12.01 4.01
N ARG A 89 13.17 -11.22 5.08
CA ARG A 89 12.08 -11.40 6.07
C ARG A 89 10.71 -11.23 5.43
N ALA A 90 10.52 -10.24 4.57
CA ALA A 90 9.24 -10.04 3.88
C ALA A 90 8.89 -11.21 2.94
N ILE A 91 9.88 -11.84 2.29
CA ILE A 91 9.67 -13.04 1.48
C ILE A 91 9.12 -14.19 2.34
N GLU A 92 9.70 -14.44 3.51
CA GLU A 92 9.23 -15.49 4.44
C GLU A 92 7.75 -15.29 4.80
N TYR A 93 7.37 -14.06 5.15
CA TYR A 93 5.98 -13.72 5.44
C TYR A 93 5.08 -13.84 4.20
N ALA A 94 5.50 -13.30 3.06
CA ALA A 94 4.70 -13.34 1.85
C ALA A 94 4.41 -14.78 1.40
N GLN A 95 5.39 -15.68 1.48
CA GLN A 95 5.20 -17.10 1.19
C GLN A 95 4.24 -17.77 2.17
N ALA A 96 4.42 -17.56 3.47
CA ALA A 96 3.56 -18.17 4.49
C ALA A 96 2.11 -17.68 4.42
N LEU A 97 1.90 -16.42 4.02
CA LEU A 97 0.59 -15.79 3.92
C LEU A 97 -0.03 -15.90 2.50
N ASN A 98 0.68 -16.52 1.55
CA ASN A 98 0.31 -16.56 0.14
C ASN A 98 0.00 -15.16 -0.43
N CYS A 99 0.81 -14.17 -0.04
CA CYS A 99 0.71 -12.79 -0.51
C CYS A 99 1.54 -12.61 -1.78
N SER A 100 0.90 -12.20 -2.88
CA SER A 100 1.57 -12.07 -4.19
C SER A 100 2.28 -10.74 -4.41
N GLN A 101 2.21 -9.81 -3.46
CA GLN A 101 2.83 -8.49 -3.59
C GLN A 101 3.19 -7.87 -2.23
N VAL A 102 4.23 -7.05 -2.22
CA VAL A 102 4.66 -6.27 -1.04
C VAL A 102 5.04 -4.84 -1.43
N ASN A 103 4.76 -3.88 -0.56
CA ASN A 103 5.09 -2.47 -0.78
C ASN A 103 6.44 -2.11 -0.16
N CYS A 104 7.23 -1.30 -0.86
CA CYS A 104 8.43 -0.67 -0.35
C CYS A 104 8.20 0.81 -0.10
N LEU A 105 8.20 1.22 1.18
CA LEU A 105 8.26 2.64 1.54
C LEU A 105 9.68 3.17 1.28
N ALA A 106 9.79 4.18 0.41
CA ALA A 106 11.07 4.79 0.06
C ALA A 106 11.82 5.36 1.30
N GLY A 107 11.06 5.91 2.25
CA GLY A 107 11.61 6.62 3.40
C GLY A 107 11.58 8.13 3.25
N LYS A 108 12.03 8.81 4.31
CA LYS A 108 12.31 10.25 4.28
C LYS A 108 13.77 10.47 3.89
N HIS A 109 14.07 11.65 3.35
CA HIS A 109 15.46 12.03 3.11
C HIS A 109 16.26 12.01 4.44
N PRO A 110 17.32 11.19 4.57
CA PRO A 110 18.01 10.95 5.85
C PRO A 110 18.87 12.11 6.33
N GLY A 111 19.13 13.11 5.48
CA GLY A 111 20.03 14.23 5.78
C GLY A 111 21.49 13.82 5.75
N GLY A 112 22.41 14.77 5.53
CA GLY A 112 23.85 14.46 5.41
C GLY A 112 24.27 13.76 4.12
N TYR A 113 23.34 13.41 3.24
CA TYR A 113 23.56 12.86 1.90
C TYR A 113 22.99 13.79 0.84
N SER A 114 23.52 13.74 -0.38
CA SER A 114 22.90 14.42 -1.52
C SER A 114 21.62 13.70 -1.96
N HIS A 115 20.76 14.43 -2.66
CA HIS A 115 19.55 13.84 -3.25
C HIS A 115 19.89 12.71 -4.24
N GLU A 116 20.96 12.90 -5.03
CA GLU A 116 21.47 11.90 -5.99
C GLU A 116 21.91 10.61 -5.29
N GLN A 117 22.69 10.71 -4.20
CA GLN A 117 23.10 9.54 -3.41
C GLN A 117 21.90 8.76 -2.86
N CYS A 118 20.86 9.46 -2.40
CA CYS A 118 19.64 8.82 -1.92
C CYS A 118 18.83 8.18 -3.05
N HIS A 119 18.79 8.81 -4.23
CA HIS A 119 18.13 8.27 -5.43
C HIS A 119 18.84 7.01 -5.93
N GLU A 120 20.16 7.05 -6.08
CA GLU A 120 20.97 5.90 -6.48
C GLU A 120 20.77 4.73 -5.51
N THR A 121 20.85 5.00 -4.20
CA THR A 121 20.60 4.00 -3.16
C THR A 121 19.21 3.40 -3.28
N LEU A 122 18.17 4.24 -3.48
CA LEU A 122 16.80 3.78 -3.62
C LEU A 122 16.65 2.85 -4.83
N VAL A 123 17.19 3.24 -5.99
CA VAL A 123 17.12 2.43 -7.21
C VAL A 123 17.87 1.10 -7.04
N GLU A 124 19.06 1.10 -6.44
CA GLU A 124 19.83 -0.13 -6.18
C GLU A 124 19.10 -1.07 -5.21
N ASN A 125 18.54 -0.54 -4.13
CA ASN A 125 17.76 -1.31 -3.17
C ASN A 125 16.48 -1.87 -3.81
N LEU A 126 15.76 -1.09 -4.60
CA LEU A 126 14.56 -1.55 -5.30
C LEU A 126 14.88 -2.64 -6.34
N ARG A 127 15.98 -2.52 -7.09
CA ARG A 127 16.48 -3.59 -7.99
C ARG A 127 16.75 -4.87 -7.22
N TYR A 128 17.50 -4.78 -6.11
CA TYR A 128 17.74 -5.93 -5.24
C TYR A 128 16.43 -6.55 -4.74
N ALA A 129 15.50 -5.72 -4.25
CA ALA A 129 14.26 -6.20 -3.66
C ALA A 129 13.40 -6.93 -4.69
N VAL A 130 13.17 -6.32 -5.86
CA VAL A 130 12.34 -6.94 -6.91
C VAL A 130 12.98 -8.22 -7.45
N ASP A 131 14.30 -8.27 -7.67
CA ASP A 131 14.98 -9.49 -8.14
C ASP A 131 14.76 -10.66 -7.15
N LYS A 132 14.86 -10.39 -5.84
CA LYS A 132 14.64 -11.41 -4.80
C LYS A 132 13.18 -11.84 -4.68
N LEU A 133 12.25 -10.88 -4.69
CA LEU A 133 10.82 -11.15 -4.58
C LEU A 133 10.29 -11.92 -5.81
N ALA A 134 10.71 -11.52 -7.02
CA ALA A 134 10.29 -12.14 -8.26
C ALA A 134 10.70 -13.62 -8.37
N SER A 135 11.85 -14.01 -7.80
CA SER A 135 12.26 -15.42 -7.73
C SER A 135 11.31 -16.32 -6.93
N HIS A 136 10.41 -15.72 -6.15
CA HIS A 136 9.36 -16.38 -5.38
C HIS A 136 7.95 -16.07 -5.92
N GLY A 137 7.84 -15.43 -7.09
CA GLY A 137 6.57 -15.04 -7.68
C GLY A 137 5.86 -13.89 -6.95
N ILE A 138 6.60 -13.09 -6.18
CA ILE A 138 6.08 -11.93 -5.43
C ILE A 138 6.44 -10.65 -6.18
N LYS A 139 5.46 -9.79 -6.42
CA LYS A 139 5.68 -8.47 -7.01
C LYS A 139 6.13 -7.47 -5.96
N LEU A 140 6.93 -6.50 -6.39
CA LEU A 140 7.24 -5.31 -5.60
C LEU A 140 6.36 -4.17 -6.07
N VAL A 141 5.79 -3.41 -5.13
CA VAL A 141 5.18 -2.12 -5.42
C VAL A 141 5.89 -0.99 -4.69
N LEU A 142 5.92 0.19 -5.30
CA LEU A 142 6.41 1.43 -4.69
C LEU A 142 5.24 2.41 -4.59
N GLU A 143 5.14 3.07 -3.45
CA GLU A 143 4.11 4.05 -3.18
C GLU A 143 4.70 5.46 -3.08
N ALA A 144 4.00 6.44 -3.67
CA ALA A 144 4.29 7.85 -3.45
C ALA A 144 3.40 8.41 -2.33
N ILE A 145 4.00 9.11 -1.36
CA ILE A 145 3.29 9.63 -0.18
C ILE A 145 3.23 11.15 -0.21
N ASN A 146 2.09 11.73 0.21
CA ASN A 146 1.96 13.17 0.28
C ASN A 146 2.91 13.80 1.33
N THR A 147 3.42 15.00 1.04
CA THR A 147 4.35 15.70 1.94
C THR A 147 3.65 16.50 3.04
N LYS A 148 2.30 16.51 3.06
CA LYS A 148 1.52 17.18 4.11
C LYS A 148 1.51 16.34 5.38
N ASP A 149 1.22 15.05 5.25
CA ASP A 149 1.13 14.10 6.36
C ASP A 149 2.50 13.52 6.71
N ILE A 150 3.36 13.32 5.70
CA ILE A 150 4.75 12.89 5.91
C ILE A 150 5.72 13.89 5.27
N PRO A 151 6.01 15.03 5.93
CA PRO A 151 7.01 15.98 5.46
C PRO A 151 8.37 15.33 5.20
N GLY A 152 8.95 15.61 4.05
CA GLY A 152 10.25 15.09 3.65
C GLY A 152 10.26 13.65 3.14
N PHE A 153 9.10 13.04 2.90
CA PHE A 153 9.02 11.74 2.22
C PHE A 153 9.62 11.84 0.81
N PHE A 154 10.48 10.87 0.47
CA PHE A 154 11.40 11.00 -0.66
C PHE A 154 10.70 10.89 -2.02
N VAL A 155 9.72 9.97 -2.14
CA VAL A 155 8.92 9.76 -3.36
C VAL A 155 7.51 10.25 -3.12
N ASN A 156 7.10 11.35 -3.74
CA ASN A 156 5.89 12.06 -3.34
C ASN A 156 4.95 12.46 -4.48
N ASN A 157 5.22 11.99 -5.70
CA ASN A 157 4.38 12.26 -6.86
C ASN A 157 4.48 11.10 -7.87
N THR A 158 3.45 10.95 -8.70
CA THR A 158 3.31 9.85 -9.67
C THR A 158 4.46 9.84 -10.67
N ARG A 159 4.84 11.01 -11.20
CA ARG A 159 5.93 11.11 -12.20
C ARG A 159 7.26 10.59 -11.63
N GLN A 160 7.59 10.94 -10.40
CA GLN A 160 8.81 10.47 -9.74
C GLN A 160 8.77 8.96 -9.52
N ALA A 161 7.66 8.42 -9.03
CA ALA A 161 7.51 6.98 -8.84
C ALA A 161 7.68 6.20 -10.15
N LEU A 162 7.07 6.68 -11.24
CA LEU A 162 7.19 6.06 -12.57
C LEU A 162 8.60 6.16 -13.15
N ASN A 163 9.31 7.27 -12.93
CA ASN A 163 10.72 7.38 -13.31
C ASN A 163 11.58 6.36 -12.57
N ILE A 164 11.36 6.16 -11.27
CA ILE A 164 12.08 5.15 -10.49
C ILE A 164 11.76 3.74 -10.99
N ILE A 165 10.48 3.44 -11.29
CA ILE A 165 10.08 2.16 -11.88
C ILE A 165 10.77 1.94 -13.23
N HIS A 166 10.87 2.97 -14.05
CA HIS A 166 11.61 2.92 -15.31
C HIS A 166 13.11 2.70 -15.11
N ASP A 167 13.74 3.38 -14.15
CA ASP A 167 15.17 3.22 -13.85
C ASP A 167 15.48 1.80 -13.34
N VAL A 168 14.62 1.24 -12.49
CA VAL A 168 14.75 -0.14 -12.00
C VAL A 168 14.54 -1.15 -13.13
N ASN A 169 13.59 -0.90 -14.04
CA ASN A 169 13.31 -1.68 -15.25
C ASN A 169 13.10 -3.18 -15.02
N HIS A 170 12.21 -3.56 -14.09
CA HIS A 170 11.89 -4.95 -13.79
C HIS A 170 10.39 -5.26 -14.05
N PRO A 171 10.05 -6.39 -14.71
CA PRO A 171 8.66 -6.71 -15.07
C PRO A 171 7.74 -6.94 -13.86
N ASP A 172 8.27 -7.34 -12.70
CA ASP A 172 7.52 -7.53 -11.46
C ASP A 172 7.60 -6.34 -10.48
N PHE A 173 8.08 -5.18 -10.94
CA PHE A 173 8.03 -3.93 -10.18
C PHE A 173 6.95 -3.00 -10.75
N ARG A 174 6.05 -2.54 -9.89
CA ARG A 174 4.88 -1.73 -10.28
C ARG A 174 4.61 -0.60 -9.28
N TYR A 175 3.65 0.25 -9.64
CA TYR A 175 3.21 1.37 -8.84
C TYR A 175 2.03 0.99 -7.94
N GLN A 176 2.08 1.43 -6.68
CA GLN A 176 0.92 1.51 -5.80
C GLN A 176 0.37 2.93 -5.85
N TYR A 177 -0.85 3.08 -6.37
CA TYR A 177 -1.51 4.37 -6.50
C TYR A 177 -2.49 4.58 -5.33
N ASP A 178 -2.06 5.27 -4.29
CA ASP A 178 -2.97 5.76 -3.25
C ASP A 178 -3.64 7.07 -3.71
N ILE A 179 -4.97 7.03 -3.85
CA ILE A 179 -5.79 8.15 -4.34
C ILE A 179 -5.73 9.34 -3.38
N TYR A 180 -5.70 9.09 -2.07
CA TYR A 180 -5.66 10.15 -1.06
C TYR A 180 -4.36 10.94 -1.15
N HIS A 181 -3.22 10.24 -1.24
CA HIS A 181 -1.92 10.89 -1.40
C HIS A 181 -1.87 11.71 -2.70
N MET A 182 -2.30 11.13 -3.83
CA MET A 182 -2.23 11.82 -5.11
C MET A 182 -3.27 12.93 -5.26
N GLN A 183 -4.40 12.88 -4.55
CA GLN A 183 -5.35 14.00 -4.54
C GLN A 183 -4.74 15.24 -3.89
N ILE A 184 -4.00 15.06 -2.79
CA ILE A 184 -3.30 16.15 -2.11
C ILE A 184 -2.16 16.71 -2.96
N MET A 185 -1.41 15.84 -3.64
CA MET A 185 -0.18 16.23 -4.34
C MET A 185 -0.42 16.73 -5.77
N GLU A 186 -1.38 16.15 -6.49
CA GLU A 186 -1.48 16.30 -7.95
C GLU A 186 -2.90 16.58 -8.45
N GLY A 187 -3.92 16.03 -7.79
CA GLY A 187 -5.28 15.99 -8.33
C GLY A 187 -5.35 15.20 -9.65
N ASN A 188 -6.32 15.54 -10.52
CA ASN A 188 -6.49 14.94 -11.85
C ASN A 188 -6.51 13.39 -11.85
N ILE A 189 -7.05 12.79 -10.78
CA ILE A 189 -6.90 11.38 -10.44
C ILE A 189 -7.32 10.42 -11.56
N ALA A 190 -8.51 10.59 -12.12
CA ALA A 190 -9.03 9.69 -13.15
C ALA A 190 -8.13 9.65 -14.39
N THR A 191 -7.66 10.81 -14.84
CA THR A 191 -6.75 10.89 -15.99
C THR A 191 -5.40 10.24 -15.68
N THR A 192 -4.84 10.49 -14.48
CA THR A 192 -3.57 9.91 -14.06
C THR A 192 -3.65 8.39 -13.96
N ILE A 193 -4.71 7.84 -13.36
CA ILE A 193 -4.91 6.37 -13.30
C ILE A 193 -5.04 5.80 -14.71
N LYS A 194 -5.89 6.38 -15.57
CA LYS A 194 -6.08 5.88 -16.95
C LYS A 194 -4.78 5.86 -17.75
N ASN A 195 -3.99 6.93 -17.68
CA ASN A 195 -2.75 7.03 -18.45
C ASN A 195 -1.67 6.07 -17.97
N ASN A 196 -1.75 5.62 -16.72
CA ASN A 196 -0.72 4.79 -16.08
C ASN A 196 -1.23 3.40 -15.68
N LEU A 197 -2.40 2.99 -16.17
CA LEU A 197 -3.08 1.77 -15.72
C LEU A 197 -2.19 0.52 -15.82
N ASN A 198 -1.39 0.41 -16.89
CA ASN A 198 -0.48 -0.74 -17.09
C ASN A 198 0.70 -0.78 -16.09
N ASN A 199 0.98 0.33 -15.42
CA ASN A 199 2.03 0.44 -14.42
C ASN A 199 1.49 0.29 -12.99
N ILE A 200 0.17 0.35 -12.79
CA ILE A 200 -0.47 0.30 -11.47
C ILE A 200 -0.83 -1.16 -11.15
N GLU A 201 -0.29 -1.68 -10.05
CA GLU A 201 -0.62 -3.02 -9.56
C GLU A 201 -1.64 -2.98 -8.42
N HIS A 202 -1.56 -1.94 -7.57
CA HIS A 202 -2.43 -1.77 -6.42
C HIS A 202 -2.96 -0.35 -6.34
N ILE A 203 -4.20 -0.18 -5.89
CA ILE A 203 -4.81 1.12 -5.63
C ILE A 203 -5.25 1.15 -4.18
N GLN A 204 -5.11 2.29 -3.51
CA GLN A 204 -5.70 2.53 -2.20
C GLN A 204 -6.61 3.75 -2.25
N LEU A 205 -7.56 3.82 -1.32
CA LEU A 205 -8.49 4.92 -1.20
C LEU A 205 -8.64 5.42 0.25
N ALA A 206 -8.84 6.74 0.33
CA ALA A 206 -9.41 7.46 1.46
C ALA A 206 -9.90 8.82 0.94
N ASP A 207 -10.88 9.42 1.60
CA ASP A 207 -11.38 10.72 1.16
C ASP A 207 -10.46 11.86 1.60
N ASN A 208 -10.45 12.93 0.82
CA ASN A 208 -9.70 14.15 1.10
C ASN A 208 -10.66 15.33 1.17
N PRO A 209 -10.53 16.24 2.15
CA PRO A 209 -9.63 16.22 3.30
C PRO A 209 -10.07 15.23 4.40
N GLY A 210 -9.14 14.87 5.30
CA GLY A 210 -9.42 14.13 6.54
C GLY A 210 -8.99 12.66 6.56
N ARG A 211 -8.79 12.04 5.38
CA ARG A 211 -8.44 10.61 5.25
C ARG A 211 -9.50 9.68 5.86
N HIS A 212 -10.77 10.07 5.74
CA HIS A 212 -11.91 9.30 6.21
C HIS A 212 -12.54 8.46 5.08
N GLU A 213 -13.64 7.78 5.37
CA GLU A 213 -14.35 6.98 4.39
C GLU A 213 -14.83 7.79 3.17
N PRO A 214 -14.92 7.17 1.98
CA PRO A 214 -15.57 7.74 0.80
C PRO A 214 -16.92 8.41 1.08
N GLY A 215 -17.06 9.67 0.65
CA GLY A 215 -18.28 10.48 0.79
C GLY A 215 -18.20 11.56 1.89
N THR A 216 -17.08 11.65 2.59
CA THR A 216 -16.83 12.66 3.63
C THR A 216 -16.11 13.91 3.11
N GLY A 217 -15.49 13.82 1.94
CA GLY A 217 -14.63 14.84 1.37
C GLY A 217 -15.04 15.28 -0.04
N GLU A 218 -14.04 15.72 -0.80
CA GLU A 218 -14.22 16.38 -2.10
C GLU A 218 -14.23 15.41 -3.29
N ILE A 219 -13.92 14.12 -3.07
CA ILE A 219 -13.78 13.13 -4.14
C ILE A 219 -15.12 12.43 -4.38
N ASN A 220 -15.62 12.47 -5.62
CA ASN A 220 -16.79 11.69 -6.04
C ASN A 220 -16.40 10.22 -6.30
N TYR A 221 -16.26 9.44 -5.22
CA TYR A 221 -15.87 8.03 -5.27
C TYR A 221 -16.80 7.13 -6.09
N PRO A 222 -18.15 7.23 -6.03
CA PRO A 222 -19.01 6.39 -6.85
C PRO A 222 -18.72 6.53 -8.35
N TRP A 223 -18.51 7.78 -8.82
CA TRP A 223 -18.11 7.99 -10.22
C TRP A 223 -16.70 7.45 -10.50
N LEU A 224 -15.73 7.71 -9.61
CA LEU A 224 -14.34 7.30 -9.79
C LEU A 224 -14.16 5.78 -9.79
N LEU A 225 -14.81 5.06 -8.88
CA LEU A 225 -14.75 3.60 -8.78
C LEU A 225 -15.38 2.93 -10.01
N ASN A 226 -16.55 3.40 -10.45
CA ASN A 226 -17.14 2.97 -11.71
C ASN A 226 -16.21 3.26 -12.90
N TYR A 227 -15.56 4.42 -12.93
CA TYR A 227 -14.60 4.74 -13.98
C TYR A 227 -13.37 3.80 -13.98
N ILE A 228 -12.82 3.50 -12.80
CA ILE A 228 -11.70 2.55 -12.62
C ILE A 228 -12.08 1.15 -13.14
N ASP A 229 -13.31 0.70 -12.89
CA ASP A 229 -13.84 -0.56 -13.43
C ASP A 229 -13.96 -0.50 -14.96
N GLN A 230 -14.51 0.59 -15.51
CA GLN A 230 -14.69 0.78 -16.97
C GLN A 230 -13.38 0.80 -17.75
N ILE A 231 -12.31 1.37 -17.18
CA ILE A 231 -10.99 1.35 -17.82
C ILE A 231 -10.27 0.01 -17.64
N GLY A 232 -10.84 -0.92 -16.87
CA GLY A 232 -10.43 -2.32 -16.83
C GLY A 232 -9.44 -2.68 -15.71
N TYR A 233 -9.32 -1.88 -14.64
CA TYR A 233 -8.49 -2.27 -13.50
C TYR A 233 -9.00 -3.57 -12.85
N GLN A 234 -8.13 -4.57 -12.71
CA GLN A 234 -8.47 -5.90 -12.17
C GLN A 234 -7.86 -6.19 -10.80
N GLY A 235 -7.07 -5.27 -10.26
CA GLY A 235 -6.41 -5.43 -8.96
C GLY A 235 -7.37 -5.25 -7.78
N TRP A 236 -6.81 -5.20 -6.57
CA TRP A 236 -7.56 -4.85 -5.37
C TRP A 236 -7.53 -3.33 -5.14
N ILE A 237 -8.52 -2.82 -4.43
CA ILE A 237 -8.57 -1.47 -3.92
C ILE A 237 -8.54 -1.53 -2.39
N GLY A 238 -7.44 -1.11 -1.78
CA GLY A 238 -7.25 -1.07 -0.34
C GLY A 238 -8.03 0.08 0.31
N CYS A 239 -8.81 -0.22 1.34
CA CYS A 239 -9.56 0.75 2.12
C CYS A 239 -8.67 1.30 3.26
N GLU A 240 -7.66 2.11 2.94
CA GLU A 240 -6.71 2.71 3.90
C GLU A 240 -7.17 4.09 4.38
N TYR A 241 -8.26 4.11 5.16
CA TYR A 241 -8.82 5.33 5.74
C TYR A 241 -9.05 5.18 7.24
N VAL A 242 -9.09 6.30 7.97
CA VAL A 242 -9.44 6.35 9.38
C VAL A 242 -10.95 6.57 9.50
N PRO A 243 -11.74 5.62 10.03
CA PRO A 243 -13.18 5.79 10.19
C PRO A 243 -13.52 7.08 10.96
N SER A 244 -14.46 7.87 10.45
CA SER A 244 -14.93 9.09 11.15
C SER A 244 -15.74 8.79 12.42
N THR A 245 -16.23 7.55 12.55
CA THR A 245 -17.04 7.06 13.68
C THR A 245 -16.57 5.67 14.13
N THR A 246 -17.38 4.63 13.96
CA THR A 246 -16.95 3.22 14.08
C THR A 246 -16.66 2.67 12.69
N THR A 247 -15.80 1.66 12.60
CA THR A 247 -15.49 1.02 11.33
C THR A 247 -16.76 0.53 10.62
N THR A 248 -17.64 -0.21 11.30
CA THR A 248 -18.88 -0.72 10.71
C THR A 248 -19.79 0.36 10.12
N GLU A 249 -19.93 1.48 10.82
CA GLU A 249 -20.75 2.60 10.34
C GLU A 249 -20.10 3.33 9.16
N SER A 250 -18.77 3.43 9.15
CA SER A 250 -18.02 4.01 8.04
C SER A 250 -18.16 3.20 6.74
N LEU A 251 -18.43 1.89 6.80
CA LEU A 251 -18.49 1.00 5.63
C LEU A 251 -19.81 1.08 4.84
N ARG A 252 -20.73 1.99 5.20
CA ARG A 252 -22.03 2.14 4.49
C ARG A 252 -21.85 2.46 3.00
N TRP A 253 -20.77 3.12 2.61
CA TRP A 253 -20.48 3.42 1.20
C TRP A 253 -20.30 2.15 0.35
N LEU A 254 -19.71 1.07 0.91
CA LEU A 254 -19.51 -0.19 0.18
C LEU A 254 -20.82 -0.84 -0.26
N LYS A 255 -21.88 -0.71 0.55
CA LYS A 255 -23.20 -1.28 0.24
C LYS A 255 -23.85 -0.65 -0.99
N ASN A 256 -23.48 0.59 -1.32
CA ASN A 256 -23.97 1.29 -2.50
C ASN A 256 -23.21 0.90 -3.77
N GLU A 257 -21.95 0.48 -3.64
CA GLU A 257 -21.10 0.07 -4.77
C GLU A 257 -21.33 -1.40 -5.18
N THR A 258 -21.81 -2.26 -4.28
CA THR A 258 -22.12 -3.67 -4.58
C THR A 258 -23.48 -3.91 -5.24
N GLN A 259 -24.24 -2.85 -5.57
CA GLN A 259 -25.60 -2.94 -6.11
C GLN A 259 -25.70 -2.77 -7.64
N PHE A 260 -24.57 -2.63 -8.35
CA PHE A 260 -24.54 -2.43 -9.81
C PHE A 260 -23.78 -3.55 -10.54
#